data_AF-A0A103EDQ9-F1
#
_entry.id   AF-A0A103EDQ9-F1
#
_cell.length_a   1.000
_cell.length_b   1.000
_cell.length_c   1.000
_cell.angle_alpha   90.00
_cell.angle_beta   90.00
_cell.angle_gamma   90.00
#
_symmetry.space_group_name_H-M   'P 1'
#
loop_
_entity.id
_entity.type
_entity.pdbx_description
1 polymer ?
#
loop_
_entity_poly.entity_id
_entity_poly.type
_entity_poly.pdbx_seq_one_letter_code
_entity_poly.pdbx_strand_id
1 'polypeptide(L)'
;MEATMLFNTKSNVSGHLFRVHKDVLFDGRFPLWIGCVNIDGNDMIAASASMRFKGDRPNGFLLALGTTDPLQGGLGYYAEVVPTSEFPGSGMRGYLKHYDRELDGLFEVDCVYATNADGTSRLDVAIKAVGKELARECKQARSMFSM
;
A
#
# COMPACT_ATOMS: atom_id res chain seq x y z
N MET A 1 -23.68 0.26 -14.12
CA MET A 1 -22.49 -0.51 -14.52
C MET A 1 -21.76 -0.87 -13.25
N GLU A 2 -21.63 -2.16 -12.92
CA GLU A 2 -20.71 -2.56 -11.87
C GLU A 2 -19.30 -2.15 -12.29
N ALA A 3 -18.65 -1.32 -11.48
CA ALA A 3 -17.23 -1.03 -11.69
C ALA A 3 -16.45 -2.32 -11.43
N THR A 4 -15.86 -2.88 -12.48
CA THR A 4 -15.00 -4.07 -12.42
C THR A 4 -13.85 -3.83 -11.45
N MET A 5 -13.61 -4.79 -10.55
CA MET A 5 -12.49 -4.74 -9.62
C MET A 5 -11.16 -4.72 -10.39
N LEU A 6 -10.25 -3.84 -9.97
CA LEU A 6 -8.98 -3.63 -10.66
C LEU A 6 -7.95 -4.73 -10.38
N PHE A 7 -8.01 -5.32 -9.18
CA PHE A 7 -7.14 -6.42 -8.78
C PHE A 7 -7.89 -7.75 -8.81
N ASN A 8 -7.31 -8.76 -9.43
CA ASN A 8 -7.82 -10.13 -9.42
C ASN A 8 -6.72 -11.12 -9.00
N THR A 9 -7.07 -12.38 -8.76
CA THR A 9 -6.11 -13.38 -8.22
C THR A 9 -4.92 -13.70 -9.13
N LYS A 10 -4.91 -13.22 -10.38
CA LYS A 10 -3.80 -13.35 -11.32
C LYS A 10 -2.96 -12.07 -11.42
N SER A 11 -3.41 -10.96 -10.84
CA SER A 11 -2.71 -9.69 -10.90
C SER A 11 -1.37 -9.77 -10.20
N ASN A 12 -0.32 -9.34 -10.90
CA ASN A 12 1.01 -9.10 -10.36
C ASN A 12 1.30 -7.61 -10.48
N VAL A 13 1.62 -6.99 -9.35
CA VAL A 13 1.74 -5.54 -9.28
C VAL A 13 3.07 -5.15 -8.67
N SER A 14 3.75 -4.20 -9.28
CA SER A 14 4.97 -3.61 -8.75
C SER A 14 5.07 -2.12 -9.07
N GLY A 15 5.76 -1.37 -8.23
CA GLY A 15 5.95 0.06 -8.46
C GLY A 15 6.98 0.68 -7.54
N HIS A 16 7.31 1.93 -7.85
CA HIS A 16 8.26 2.75 -7.11
C HIS A 16 7.61 4.09 -6.79
N LEU A 17 7.69 4.48 -5.52
CA LEU A 17 7.25 5.78 -5.05
C LEU A 17 8.45 6.55 -4.52
N PHE A 18 8.52 7.83 -4.84
CA PHE A 18 9.65 8.71 -4.48
C PHE A 18 9.19 9.76 -3.48
N ARG A 19 10.06 10.05 -2.50
CA ARG A 19 9.75 11.06 -1.49
C ARG A 19 9.70 12.46 -2.08
N VAL A 20 8.65 13.19 -1.75
CA VAL A 20 8.52 14.62 -2.02
C VAL A 20 9.28 15.39 -0.94
N HIS A 21 10.38 16.05 -1.31
CA HIS A 21 11.30 16.69 -0.34
C HIS A 21 11.13 18.20 -0.20
N LYS A 22 10.51 18.90 -1.18
CA LYS A 22 10.47 20.37 -1.24
C LYS A 22 9.28 20.89 -2.06
N ASP A 23 8.07 20.53 -1.67
CA ASP A 23 6.86 21.04 -2.34
C ASP A 23 6.16 22.06 -1.44
N VAL A 24 5.86 23.24 -1.99
CA VAL A 24 5.24 24.37 -1.29
C VAL A 24 3.77 24.07 -0.94
N LEU A 25 3.17 23.10 -1.64
CA LEU A 25 1.78 22.69 -1.46
C LEU A 25 1.58 21.72 -0.29
N PHE A 26 2.66 21.09 0.19
CA PHE A 26 2.63 20.22 1.35
C PHE A 26 3.23 20.97 2.54
N ASP A 27 2.47 21.06 3.63
CA ASP A 27 2.87 21.75 4.86
C ASP A 27 4.09 21.11 5.57
N GLY A 28 4.68 20.09 4.95
CA GLY A 28 5.88 19.39 5.41
C GLY A 28 5.67 18.57 6.67
N ARG A 29 4.45 18.54 7.25
CA ARG A 29 4.21 17.87 8.54
C ARG A 29 4.36 16.37 8.45
N PHE A 30 4.03 15.78 7.30
CA PHE A 30 4.16 14.35 7.07
C PHE A 30 4.93 14.08 5.79
N PRO A 31 6.03 13.31 5.84
CA PRO A 31 6.72 12.86 4.64
C PRO A 31 5.76 12.09 3.72
N LEU A 32 5.73 12.48 2.44
CA LEU A 32 4.88 11.89 1.41
C LEU A 32 5.72 11.27 0.29
N TRP A 33 5.33 10.10 -0.16
CA TRP A 33 5.86 9.43 -1.34
C TRP A 33 4.78 9.38 -2.40
N ILE A 34 5.15 9.67 -3.64
CA ILE A 34 4.24 9.62 -4.79
C ILE A 34 4.93 8.87 -5.92
N GLY A 35 4.15 8.10 -6.67
CA GLY A 35 4.63 7.40 -7.85
C GLY A 35 3.50 6.68 -8.55
N CYS A 36 3.82 5.54 -9.14
CA CYS A 36 2.84 4.68 -9.77
C CYS A 36 3.17 3.21 -9.52
N VAL A 37 2.13 2.39 -9.56
CA VAL A 37 2.24 0.93 -9.63
C VAL A 37 1.76 0.46 -11.00
N ASN A 38 2.45 -0.54 -11.54
CA ASN A 38 2.09 -1.21 -12.78
C ASN A 38 1.38 -2.52 -12.44
N ILE A 39 0.22 -2.76 -13.07
CA ILE A 39 -0.53 -4.01 -13.00
C ILE A 39 -0.32 -4.78 -14.30
N ASP A 40 0.23 -5.98 -14.17
CA ASP A 40 0.38 -6.96 -15.26
C ASP A 40 1.14 -6.43 -16.50
N GLY A 41 1.92 -5.35 -16.36
CA GLY A 41 2.65 -4.71 -17.45
C GLY A 41 1.82 -3.76 -18.32
N ASN A 42 0.50 -3.70 -18.11
CA ASN A 42 -0.44 -3.06 -19.06
C ASN A 42 -1.11 -1.80 -18.49
N ASP A 43 -1.44 -1.82 -17.19
CA ASP A 43 -2.14 -0.72 -16.54
C ASP A 43 -1.24 -0.03 -15.52
N MET A 44 -1.35 1.29 -15.41
CA MET A 44 -0.61 2.09 -14.44
C MET A 44 -1.58 2.88 -13.56
N ILE A 45 -1.35 2.82 -12.25
CA ILE A 45 -2.16 3.53 -11.26
C ILE A 45 -1.26 4.46 -10.46
N ALA A 46 -1.69 5.70 -10.29
CA ALA A 46 -1.04 6.62 -9.37
C ALA A 46 -1.10 6.08 -7.94
N ALA A 47 0.00 6.16 -7.21
CA ALA A 47 0.09 5.69 -5.83
C ALA A 47 0.70 6.77 -4.95
N SER A 48 0.23 6.84 -3.71
CA SER A 48 0.84 7.66 -2.68
C SER A 48 1.02 6.88 -1.39
N ALA A 49 2.03 7.24 -0.62
CA ALA A 49 2.26 6.64 0.68
C ALA A 49 2.70 7.70 1.70
N SER A 50 2.14 7.63 2.90
CA SER A 50 2.55 8.46 4.03
C SER A 50 3.23 7.61 5.09
N MET A 51 4.31 8.14 5.67
CA MET A 51 5.00 7.46 6.75
C MET A 51 4.16 7.47 8.02
N ARG A 52 4.05 6.31 8.67
CA ARG A 52 3.37 6.15 9.96
C ARG A 52 4.40 6.24 11.07
N PHE A 53 3.97 6.74 12.23
CA PHE A 53 4.82 6.89 13.40
C PHE A 53 4.18 6.24 14.63
N LYS A 54 5.00 5.61 15.47
CA LYS A 54 4.64 5.13 16.81
C LYS A 54 5.47 5.91 17.82
N GLY A 55 4.86 6.94 18.44
CA GLY A 55 5.62 8.00 19.08
C GLY A 55 6.44 8.75 18.03
N ASP A 56 7.73 8.94 18.28
CA ASP A 56 8.63 9.63 17.33
C ASP A 56 9.35 8.68 16.36
N ARG A 57 9.05 7.38 16.43
CA ARG A 57 9.72 6.37 15.59
C ARG A 57 8.87 6.02 14.36
N PRO A 58 9.44 6.07 13.15
CA PRO A 58 8.78 5.53 11.97
C PRO A 58 8.38 4.07 12.17
N ASN A 59 7.16 3.73 11.77
CA ASN A 59 6.55 2.42 11.97
C ASN A 59 5.69 2.02 10.77
N GLY A 60 6.32 2.01 9.59
CA GLY A 60 5.67 1.59 8.35
C GLY A 60 5.01 2.73 7.57
N PHE A 61 4.09 2.37 6.69
CA PHE A 61 3.46 3.30 5.75
C PHE A 61 1.97 3.02 5.61
N LEU A 62 1.21 4.09 5.37
CA LEU A 62 -0.14 4.00 4.83
C LEU A 62 -0.07 4.27 3.33
N LEU A 63 -0.36 3.24 2.54
CA LEU A 63 -0.38 3.25 1.08
C LEU A 63 -1.81 3.48 0.56
N ALA A 64 -1.92 4.32 -0.47
CA ALA A 64 -3.12 4.57 -1.24
C ALA A 64 -2.82 4.33 -2.73
N LEU A 65 -3.70 3.59 -3.40
CA LEU A 65 -3.63 3.36 -4.85
C LEU A 65 -4.84 4.01 -5.50
N GLY A 66 -4.59 5.02 -6.34
CA GLY A 66 -5.60 5.97 -6.78
C GLY A 66 -5.94 6.99 -5.68
N THR A 67 -7.17 7.47 -5.69
CA THR A 67 -7.70 8.31 -4.62
C THR A 67 -8.35 7.47 -3.53
N THR A 68 -8.07 7.79 -2.26
CA THR A 68 -8.83 7.25 -1.12
C THR A 68 -10.15 7.97 -0.91
N ASP A 69 -10.38 9.12 -1.57
CA ASP A 69 -11.67 9.81 -1.60
C ASP A 69 -12.60 9.05 -2.56
N PRO A 70 -13.63 8.34 -2.05
CA PRO A 70 -14.55 7.58 -2.89
C PRO A 70 -15.31 8.47 -3.89
N LEU A 71 -15.38 9.78 -3.67
CA LEU A 71 -16.07 10.73 -4.54
C LEU A 71 -15.25 11.18 -5.75
N GLN A 72 -13.92 10.98 -5.76
CA GLN A 72 -13.01 11.60 -6.74
C GLN A 72 -12.37 10.65 -7.75
N GLY A 73 -12.71 9.37 -7.78
CA GLY A 73 -12.09 8.48 -8.78
C GLY A 73 -12.31 6.98 -8.62
N GLY A 74 -13.12 6.54 -7.66
CA GLY A 74 -13.67 5.17 -7.62
C GLY A 74 -12.66 4.03 -7.44
N LEU A 75 -11.36 4.31 -7.22
CA LEU A 75 -10.35 3.27 -7.03
C LEU A 75 -10.22 2.81 -5.58
N GLY A 76 -10.31 3.70 -4.57
CA GLY A 76 -10.57 3.33 -3.17
C GLY A 76 -9.63 2.32 -2.49
N TYR A 77 -8.53 1.90 -3.13
CA TYR A 77 -7.65 0.86 -2.64
C TYR A 77 -6.59 1.44 -1.70
N TYR A 78 -6.37 0.76 -0.58
CA TYR A 78 -5.40 1.18 0.41
C TYR A 78 -4.82 0.00 1.19
N ALA A 79 -3.67 0.21 1.80
CA ALA A 79 -3.05 -0.77 2.68
C ALA A 79 -2.26 -0.05 3.78
N GLU A 80 -2.35 -0.56 5.01
CA GLU A 80 -1.37 -0.24 6.05
C GLU A 80 -0.32 -1.35 6.03
N VAL A 81 0.93 -0.97 5.81
CA VAL A 81 2.07 -1.89 5.81
C VAL A 81 2.94 -1.59 7.03
N VAL A 82 3.28 -2.64 7.77
CA VAL A 82 4.07 -2.55 9.00
C VAL A 82 5.41 -3.26 8.84
N PRO A 83 6.48 -2.81 9.52
CA PRO A 83 7.77 -3.49 9.50
C PRO A 83 7.67 -4.94 9.98
N THR A 84 8.32 -5.86 9.28
CA THR A 84 8.44 -7.27 9.72
C THR A 84 9.65 -7.50 10.64
N SER A 85 10.57 -6.52 10.70
CA SER A 85 11.69 -6.46 11.65
C SER A 85 12.01 -5.00 11.97
N GLU A 86 13.16 -4.72 12.58
CA GLU A 86 13.54 -3.34 12.95
C GLU A 86 13.60 -2.41 11.73
N PHE A 87 12.99 -1.23 11.88
CA PHE A 87 12.93 -0.20 10.87
C PHE A 87 13.97 0.91 11.16
N PRO A 88 14.65 1.50 10.15
CA PRO A 88 14.57 1.22 8.71
C PRO A 88 15.44 0.04 8.25
N GLY A 89 15.10 -0.55 7.10
CA GLY A 89 15.89 -1.61 6.45
C GLY A 89 15.22 -2.99 6.42
N SER A 90 14.10 -3.16 7.12
CA SER A 90 13.26 -4.35 7.03
C SER A 90 12.33 -4.29 5.82
N GLY A 91 11.93 -5.48 5.33
CA GLY A 91 10.69 -5.59 4.56
C GLY A 91 9.50 -5.12 5.42
N MET A 92 8.46 -4.65 4.76
CA MET A 92 7.18 -4.30 5.39
C MET A 92 6.08 -5.07 4.71
N ARG A 93 5.05 -5.42 5.47
CA ARG A 93 3.94 -6.22 4.99
C ARG A 93 2.60 -5.66 5.46
N GLY A 94 1.61 -5.76 4.58
CA GLY A 94 0.22 -5.46 4.87
C GLY A 94 -0.69 -6.22 3.93
N TYR A 95 -1.98 -5.84 3.93
CA TYR A 95 -2.95 -6.43 3.02
C TYR A 95 -3.77 -5.33 2.36
N LEU A 96 -4.00 -5.49 1.06
CA LEU A 96 -4.83 -4.57 0.29
C LEU A 96 -6.27 -4.62 0.81
N LYS A 97 -6.88 -3.44 0.89
CA LYS A 97 -8.28 -3.23 1.24
C LYS A 97 -8.88 -2.28 0.23
N HIS A 98 -10.20 -2.29 0.14
CA HIS A 98 -10.96 -1.28 -0.59
C HIS A 98 -11.91 -0.59 0.39
N TYR A 99 -12.18 0.70 0.17
CA TYR A 99 -12.93 1.53 1.12
C TYR A 99 -14.39 1.11 1.30
N ASP A 100 -15.07 0.72 0.22
CA ASP A 100 -16.52 0.43 0.20
C ASP A 100 -16.87 -1.02 -0.15
N ARG A 101 -15.87 -1.87 -0.45
CA ARG A 101 -16.06 -3.22 -1.01
C ARG A 101 -15.15 -4.24 -0.36
N GLU A 102 -15.65 -5.45 -0.22
CA GLU A 102 -14.79 -6.59 0.09
C GLU A 102 -14.07 -7.05 -1.18
N LEU A 103 -12.81 -7.44 -1.05
CA LEU A 103 -12.05 -8.02 -2.16
C LEU A 103 -12.37 -9.51 -2.30
N ASP A 104 -12.50 -9.99 -3.54
CA ASP A 104 -12.73 -11.41 -3.84
C ASP A 104 -11.57 -12.32 -3.39
N GLY A 105 -10.39 -11.74 -3.19
CA GLY A 105 -9.18 -12.43 -2.75
C GLY A 105 -8.46 -11.67 -1.64
N LEU A 106 -7.53 -12.36 -0.99
CA LEU A 106 -6.56 -11.72 -0.11
C LEU A 106 -5.34 -11.32 -0.93
N PHE A 107 -4.94 -10.06 -0.84
CA PHE A 107 -3.78 -9.53 -1.55
C PHE A 107 -2.77 -9.03 -0.52
N GLU A 108 -1.59 -9.64 -0.51
CA GLU A 108 -0.47 -9.20 0.31
C GLU A 108 0.22 -8.03 -0.37
N VAL A 109 0.52 -7.00 0.43
CA VAL A 109 1.28 -5.83 0.00
C VAL A 109 2.63 -5.89 0.69
N ASP A 110 3.70 -6.06 -0.08
CA ASP A 110 5.07 -6.00 0.39
C ASP A 110 5.67 -4.65 0.01
N CYS A 111 6.35 -4.01 0.96
CA CYS A 111 7.05 -2.77 0.72
C CYS A 111 8.50 -2.84 1.20
N VAL A 112 9.41 -2.19 0.47
CA VAL A 112 10.82 -2.01 0.87
C VAL A 112 11.16 -0.54 0.85
N TYR A 113 11.61 -0.01 1.99
CA TYR A 113 12.02 1.38 2.13
C TYR A 113 13.54 1.50 2.06
N ALA A 114 14.03 2.40 1.20
CA ALA A 114 15.45 2.69 1.04
C ALA A 114 15.70 4.21 1.06
N THR A 115 16.82 4.60 1.68
CA THR A 115 17.32 5.99 1.64
C THR A 115 18.72 5.97 1.05
N ASN A 116 18.97 6.85 0.09
CA ASN A 116 20.27 7.01 -0.55
C ASN A 116 21.14 8.01 0.24
N ALA A 117 22.44 7.97 0.02
CA ALA A 117 23.40 8.86 0.66
C ALA A 117 23.17 10.35 0.31
N ASP A 118 22.56 10.64 -0.83
CA ASP A 118 22.19 11.99 -1.28
C ASP A 118 20.92 12.54 -0.59
N GLY A 119 20.35 11.78 0.34
CA GLY A 119 19.15 12.16 1.08
C GLY A 119 17.83 11.88 0.35
N THR A 120 17.86 11.35 -0.87
CA THR A 120 16.66 10.86 -1.56
C THR A 120 16.18 9.56 -0.93
N SER A 121 14.88 9.29 -0.97
CA SER A 121 14.34 8.01 -0.51
C SER A 121 13.24 7.46 -1.41
N ARG A 122 13.18 6.13 -1.46
CA ARG A 122 12.29 5.35 -2.31
C ARG A 122 11.52 4.34 -1.48
N LEU A 123 10.26 4.13 -1.86
CA LEU A 123 9.44 3.03 -1.38
C LEU A 123 9.11 2.13 -2.57
N ASP A 124 9.63 0.91 -2.55
CA ASP A 124 9.26 -0.14 -3.49
C ASP A 124 8.00 -0.82 -3.00
N VAL A 125 7.05 -1.07 -3.90
CA VAL A 125 5.76 -1.70 -3.60
C VAL A 125 5.58 -2.90 -4.51
N ALA A 126 5.13 -4.01 -3.93
CA ALA A 126 4.64 -5.17 -4.65
C ALA A 126 3.30 -5.64 -4.08
N ILE A 127 2.38 -6.07 -4.94
CA ILE A 127 1.09 -6.62 -4.51
C ILE A 127 0.87 -7.93 -5.22
N LYS A 128 0.55 -8.97 -4.44
CA LYS A 128 0.36 -10.33 -4.93
C LYS A 128 -0.86 -10.95 -4.28
N ALA A 129 -1.61 -11.71 -5.08
CA ALA A 129 -2.68 -12.54 -4.55
C ALA A 129 -2.08 -13.65 -3.67
N VAL A 130 -2.70 -13.86 -2.52
CA VAL A 130 -2.36 -14.94 -1.60
C VAL A 130 -3.18 -16.17 -1.97
N GLY A 131 -2.60 -17.37 -1.83
CA GLY A 131 -3.30 -18.63 -2.04
C GLY A 131 -4.60 -18.73 -1.22
N LYS A 132 -5.62 -19.38 -1.78
CA LYS A 132 -6.98 -19.46 -1.21
C LYS A 132 -7.03 -20.03 0.20
N GLU A 133 -6.10 -20.91 0.56
CA GLU A 133 -6.05 -21.56 1.87
C GLU A 133 -5.60 -20.59 2.97
N LEU A 134 -4.50 -19.87 2.76
CA LEU A 134 -4.03 -18.83 3.66
C LEU A 134 -5.04 -17.67 3.75
N ALA A 135 -5.71 -17.33 2.63
CA ALA A 135 -6.78 -16.34 2.62
C ALA A 135 -7.95 -16.73 3.54
N ARG A 136 -8.33 -18.02 3.57
CA ARG A 136 -9.38 -18.55 4.44
C ARG A 136 -8.98 -18.48 5.91
N GLU A 137 -7.76 -18.88 6.24
CA GLU A 137 -7.21 -18.83 7.60
C GLU A 137 -7.15 -17.39 8.13
N CYS A 138 -6.68 -16.44 7.31
CA CYS A 138 -6.67 -15.03 7.68
C CYS A 138 -8.07 -14.44 7.89
N LYS A 139 -9.06 -14.82 7.06
CA LYS A 139 -10.47 -14.40 7.26
C LYS A 139 -11.03 -14.95 8.58
N GLN A 140 -10.80 -16.23 8.86
CA GLN A 140 -11.25 -16.89 10.10
C GLN A 140 -10.59 -16.28 11.35
N ALA A 141 -9.29 -16.00 11.29
CA ALA A 141 -8.59 -15.33 12.38
C ALA A 141 -9.19 -13.94 12.66
N ARG A 142 -9.47 -13.14 11.63
CA ARG A 142 -10.08 -11.81 11.78
C ARG A 142 -11.47 -11.84 12.40
N SER A 143 -12.31 -12.83 12.08
CA SER A 143 -13.63 -12.97 12.71
C SER A 143 -13.58 -13.38 14.18
N MET A 144 -12.50 -14.02 14.63
CA MET A 144 -12.35 -14.42 16.04
C MET A 144 -11.93 -13.26 16.95
N PHE A 145 -11.32 -12.20 16.41
CA PHE A 145 -10.86 -11.03 17.18
C PHE A 145 -11.85 -9.84 17.16
N SER A 146 -13.05 -10.00 16.59
CA SER A 146 -14.09 -8.96 16.55
C SER A 146 -15.27 -9.19 17.50
N MET A 147 -15.08 -9.95 18.59
CA MET A 147 -16.07 -10.11 19.68
C MET A 147 -15.75 -9.20 20.86
#